data_AF-A0A6A0IC06-F1
#
_entry.id   AF-A0A6A0IC06-F1
#
_cell.length_a   1.000
_cell.length_b   1.000
_cell.length_c   1.000
_cell.angle_alpha   90.00
_cell.angle_beta   90.00
_cell.angle_gamma   90.00
#
_symmetry.space_group_name_H-M   'P 1'
#
loop_
_entity.id
_entity.type
_entity.pdbx_description
1 polymer ?
#
loop_
_entity_poly.entity_id
_entity_poly.type
_entity_poly.pdbx_seq_one_letter_code
_entity_poly.pdbx_strand_id
1 'polypeptide(L)'
;MALAMCAALLVHVSHASPAPPDEQTRQAYIEGRQAFFSGEYRSAAEKLRQATAGDGREELNSFRWRGLNEEDYLPFFYLGLTLEKTGDAPGARRALEESLRQGAVEGRASLGALLHAALGRVRPPTPAPTATPVPAQPGPSSDALVAAATATPSVSETASPPEGGGPVPLAPASSRPEEAAAARFERLRASAVAPPVAWKVTPPPVHVPPAPGPPAADGLRTGFFALFAGRYEEAEAALAALGGESPEARGLLALALASRYLAGGEREPEILARAREEMLQARAGGARLPRARDLSPRVRRLLGIS
;
A
#
# COMPACT_ATOMS: atom_id res chain seq x y z
N MET A 1 69.50 12.85 8.93
CA MET A 1 68.17 13.18 9.49
C MET A 1 67.43 14.04 8.47
N ALA A 2 66.51 13.48 7.71
CA ALA A 2 65.65 14.23 6.79
C ALA A 2 64.20 13.74 6.99
N LEU A 3 63.38 14.60 7.59
CA LEU A 3 61.95 14.42 7.82
C LEU A 3 61.20 14.79 6.53
N ALA A 4 60.46 13.85 5.95
CA ALA A 4 59.50 14.11 4.89
C ALA A 4 58.08 14.03 5.46
N MET A 5 57.46 15.19 5.68
CA MET A 5 56.04 15.35 6.03
C MET A 5 55.18 15.18 4.77
N CYS A 6 54.45 14.08 4.66
CA CYS A 6 53.33 13.97 3.72
C CYS A 6 52.06 14.50 4.40
N ALA A 7 51.65 15.72 4.05
CA ALA A 7 50.37 16.29 4.42
C ALA A 7 49.25 15.65 3.57
N ALA A 8 48.44 14.79 4.18
CA ALA A 8 47.22 14.28 3.57
C ALA A 8 46.12 15.36 3.65
N LEU A 9 45.80 15.98 2.51
CA LEU A 9 44.62 16.83 2.38
C LEU A 9 43.36 15.95 2.44
N LEU A 10 42.70 15.94 3.60
CA LEU A 10 41.33 15.44 3.76
C LEU A 10 40.36 16.48 3.17
N VAL A 11 40.07 16.37 1.87
CA VAL A 11 38.97 17.10 1.24
C VAL A 11 37.66 16.55 1.82
N HIS A 12 37.12 17.21 2.84
CA HIS A 12 35.76 16.97 3.29
C HIS A 12 34.81 17.50 2.20
N VAL A 13 34.35 16.60 1.34
CA VAL A 13 33.22 16.89 0.46
C VAL A 13 31.99 16.96 1.36
N SER A 14 31.62 18.18 1.77
CA SER A 14 30.33 18.47 2.38
C SER A 14 29.25 18.10 1.39
N HIS A 15 28.65 16.92 1.56
CA HIS A 15 27.48 16.52 0.80
C HIS A 15 26.32 17.35 1.34
N ALA A 16 26.02 18.48 0.67
CA ALA A 16 24.77 19.17 0.90
C ALA A 16 23.64 18.16 0.66
N SER A 17 22.81 17.92 1.68
CA SER A 17 21.61 17.11 1.51
C SER A 17 20.79 17.73 0.38
N PRO A 18 20.40 16.94 -0.63
CA PRO A 18 19.61 17.46 -1.74
C PRO A 18 18.30 18.05 -1.21
N ALA A 19 17.85 19.13 -1.85
CA ALA A 19 16.56 19.72 -1.54
C ALA A 19 15.45 18.71 -1.89
N PRO A 20 14.36 18.65 -1.12
CA PRO A 20 13.24 17.78 -1.46
C PRO A 20 12.64 18.18 -2.82
N PRO A 21 12.01 17.23 -3.55
CA PRO A 21 11.35 17.53 -4.81
C PRO A 21 10.29 18.62 -4.60
N ASP A 22 10.19 19.53 -5.58
CA ASP A 22 9.19 20.58 -5.59
C ASP A 22 7.76 20.01 -5.65
N GLU A 23 6.78 20.86 -5.34
CA GLU A 23 5.38 20.43 -5.23
C GLU A 23 4.80 19.91 -6.55
N GLN A 24 5.19 20.47 -7.70
CA GLN A 24 4.71 20.03 -9.00
C GLN A 24 5.26 18.63 -9.35
N THR A 25 6.56 18.43 -9.12
CA THR A 25 7.25 17.14 -9.28
C THR A 25 6.63 16.06 -8.40
N ARG A 26 6.30 16.41 -7.15
CA ARG A 26 5.63 15.53 -6.19
C ARG A 26 4.22 15.18 -6.63
N GLN A 27 3.44 16.17 -7.04
CA GLN A 27 2.07 15.98 -7.53
C GLN A 27 2.05 15.05 -8.75
N ALA A 28 2.97 15.26 -9.70
CA ALA A 28 3.10 14.39 -10.87
C ALA A 28 3.42 12.93 -10.48
N TYR A 29 4.28 12.72 -9.48
CA TYR A 29 4.57 11.37 -8.97
C TYR A 29 3.32 10.70 -8.37
N ILE A 30 2.57 11.43 -7.53
CA ILE A 30 1.35 10.91 -6.89
C ILE A 30 0.32 10.52 -7.94
N GLU A 31 0.04 11.42 -8.90
CA GLU A 31 -0.90 11.17 -9.99
C GLU A 31 -0.45 9.99 -10.86
N GLY A 32 0.84 9.91 -11.18
CA GLY A 32 1.40 8.81 -11.96
C GLY A 32 1.29 7.47 -11.24
N ARG A 33 1.54 7.45 -9.93
CA ARG A 33 1.40 6.24 -9.10
C ARG A 33 -0.06 5.81 -8.95
N GLN A 34 -0.98 6.75 -8.78
CA GLN A 34 -2.42 6.46 -8.77
C GLN A 34 -2.87 5.88 -10.10
N ALA A 35 -2.50 6.50 -11.22
CA ALA A 35 -2.78 5.99 -12.56
C ALA A 35 -2.21 4.57 -12.77
N PHE A 36 -1.00 4.29 -12.27
CA PHE A 36 -0.41 2.96 -12.32
C PHE A 36 -1.27 1.91 -11.60
N PHE A 37 -1.72 2.20 -10.37
CA PHE A 37 -2.58 1.29 -9.61
C PHE A 37 -3.99 1.15 -10.19
N SER A 38 -4.46 2.15 -10.94
CA SER A 38 -5.72 2.09 -11.69
C SER A 38 -5.60 1.36 -13.04
N GLY A 39 -4.41 0.94 -13.45
CA GLY A 39 -4.17 0.28 -14.75
C GLY A 39 -4.10 1.25 -15.95
N GLU A 40 -4.09 2.55 -15.72
CA GLU A 40 -3.98 3.59 -16.74
C GLU A 40 -2.52 3.84 -17.15
N TYR A 41 -1.86 2.81 -17.67
CA TYR A 41 -0.40 2.81 -17.83
C TYR A 41 0.14 3.92 -18.74
N ARG A 42 -0.62 4.38 -19.75
CA ARG A 42 -0.19 5.51 -20.60
C ARG A 42 -0.14 6.82 -19.80
N SER A 43 -1.21 7.12 -19.05
CA SER A 43 -1.29 8.29 -18.17
C SER A 43 -0.21 8.24 -17.08
N ALA A 44 -0.03 7.07 -16.47
CA ALA A 44 1.03 6.83 -15.49
C ALA A 44 2.42 7.15 -16.04
N ALA A 45 2.75 6.71 -17.25
CA ALA A 45 4.05 6.94 -17.86
C ALA A 45 4.31 8.43 -18.13
N GLU A 46 3.31 9.18 -18.58
CA GLU A 46 3.42 10.63 -18.80
C GLU A 46 3.70 11.37 -17.49
N LYS A 47 2.93 11.09 -16.45
CA LYS A 47 3.05 11.71 -15.13
C LYS A 47 4.36 11.34 -14.42
N LEU A 48 4.79 10.08 -14.52
CA LEU A 48 6.05 9.64 -13.93
C LEU A 48 7.27 10.20 -14.67
N ARG A 49 7.20 10.41 -16.00
CA ARG A 49 8.24 11.14 -16.73
C ARG A 49 8.35 12.59 -16.28
N GLN A 50 7.20 13.26 -16.05
CA GLN A 50 7.18 14.61 -15.49
C GLN A 50 7.84 14.64 -14.09
N ALA A 51 7.54 13.66 -13.24
CA ALA A 51 8.18 13.54 -11.93
C ALA A 51 9.71 13.37 -12.05
N THR A 52 10.19 12.53 -12.96
CA THR A 52 11.64 12.33 -13.15
C THR A 52 12.37 13.53 -13.78
N ALA A 53 11.64 14.47 -14.39
CA ALA A 53 12.24 15.61 -15.08
C ALA A 53 12.66 16.75 -14.14
N GLY A 54 12.07 16.84 -12.94
CA GLY A 54 12.43 17.81 -11.91
C GLY A 54 13.59 17.29 -11.05
N ASP A 55 13.26 16.45 -10.07
CA ASP A 55 14.23 15.72 -9.26
C ASP A 55 13.86 14.22 -9.28
N GLY A 56 14.61 13.44 -10.05
CA GLY A 56 14.39 12.00 -10.19
C GLY A 56 14.98 11.17 -9.06
N ARG A 57 15.52 11.78 -8.00
CA ARG A 57 16.13 11.01 -6.91
C ARG A 57 15.07 10.23 -6.14
N GLU A 58 15.26 8.92 -6.06
CA GLU A 58 14.44 7.98 -5.33
C GLU A 58 14.83 7.97 -3.86
N GLU A 59 13.85 8.08 -2.97
CA GLU A 59 14.07 8.07 -1.54
C GLU A 59 12.87 7.42 -0.83
N LEU A 60 13.16 6.57 0.16
CA LEU A 60 12.14 6.00 1.03
C LEU A 60 11.67 7.04 2.05
N ASN A 61 10.37 7.03 2.38
CA ASN A 61 9.77 7.93 3.38
C ASN A 61 10.04 9.43 3.15
N SER A 62 10.23 9.85 1.90
CA SER A 62 10.79 11.18 1.58
C SER A 62 9.77 12.31 1.64
N PHE A 63 8.47 12.01 1.61
CA PHE A 63 7.45 13.04 1.79
C PHE A 63 6.19 12.53 2.48
N ARG A 64 5.49 13.47 3.12
CA ARG A 64 4.17 13.22 3.71
C ARG A 64 3.11 13.60 2.69
N TRP A 65 2.28 12.63 2.32
CA TRP A 65 1.10 12.87 1.48
C TRP A 65 -0.16 12.59 2.28
N ARG A 66 -1.03 13.60 2.39
CA ARG A 66 -2.33 13.56 3.10
C ARG A 66 -2.33 12.74 4.42
N GLY A 67 -1.75 13.31 5.47
CA GLY A 67 -1.84 12.78 6.84
C GLY A 67 -0.50 12.33 7.42
N LEU A 68 -0.48 11.14 8.03
CA LEU A 68 0.58 10.64 8.91
C LEU A 68 1.53 9.62 8.28
N ASN A 69 1.27 9.20 7.05
CA ASN A 69 2.10 8.19 6.39
C ASN A 69 3.20 8.90 5.60
N GLU A 70 4.43 8.47 5.84
CA GLU A 70 5.57 8.81 5.00
C GLU A 70 5.53 7.88 3.79
N GLU A 71 5.53 8.49 2.61
CA GLU A 71 5.45 7.79 1.34
C GLU A 71 6.84 7.67 0.75
N ASP A 72 7.12 6.53 0.11
CA ASP A 72 8.33 6.41 -0.69
C ASP A 72 8.14 7.21 -1.98
N TYR A 73 9.17 7.91 -2.40
CA TYR A 73 9.26 8.56 -3.71
C TYR A 73 10.17 7.72 -4.59
N LEU A 74 9.57 6.87 -5.42
CA LEU A 74 10.29 5.92 -6.28
C LEU A 74 9.89 6.11 -7.76
N PRO A 75 10.09 7.31 -8.35
CA PRO A 75 9.57 7.62 -9.69
C PRO A 75 10.16 6.74 -10.79
N PHE A 76 11.45 6.37 -10.74
CA PHE A 76 12.09 5.54 -11.77
C PHE A 76 11.63 4.08 -11.69
N PHE A 77 11.44 3.56 -10.48
CA PHE A 77 10.88 2.23 -10.23
C PHE A 77 9.49 2.11 -10.87
N TYR A 78 8.56 3.01 -10.50
CA TYR A 78 7.21 2.98 -11.05
C TYR A 78 7.18 3.28 -12.55
N LEU A 79 8.04 4.19 -13.05
CA LEU A 79 8.15 4.46 -14.47
C LEU A 79 8.58 3.22 -15.23
N GLY A 80 9.61 2.51 -14.74
CA GLY A 80 10.11 1.28 -15.34
C GLY A 80 9.04 0.19 -15.44
N LEU A 81 8.32 -0.07 -14.34
CA LEU A 81 7.20 -1.03 -14.34
C LEU A 81 6.09 -0.61 -15.30
N THR A 82 5.79 0.68 -15.38
CA THR A 82 4.75 1.21 -16.28
C THR A 82 5.15 1.02 -17.74
N LEU A 83 6.40 1.36 -18.10
CA LEU A 83 6.91 1.24 -19.47
C LEU A 83 6.94 -0.22 -19.93
N GLU A 84 7.27 -1.15 -19.02
CA GLU A 84 7.18 -2.59 -19.27
C GLU A 84 5.75 -2.97 -19.69
N LYS A 85 4.73 -2.51 -18.95
CA LYS A 85 3.32 -2.79 -19.25
C LYS A 85 2.84 -2.19 -20.58
N THR A 86 3.43 -1.07 -21.01
CA THR A 86 3.12 -0.45 -22.31
C THR A 86 3.92 -1.02 -23.49
N GLY A 87 4.85 -1.95 -23.24
CA GLY A 87 5.69 -2.55 -24.28
C GLY A 87 6.94 -1.76 -24.68
N ASP A 88 7.25 -0.65 -24.00
CA ASP A 88 8.49 0.10 -24.21
C ASP A 88 9.63 -0.55 -23.41
N ALA A 89 10.08 -1.73 -23.85
CA ALA A 89 11.13 -2.49 -23.18
C ALA A 89 12.46 -1.70 -23.05
N PRO A 90 12.94 -0.96 -24.06
CA PRO A 90 14.16 -0.15 -23.93
C PRO A 90 14.02 1.00 -22.93
N GLY A 91 12.87 1.67 -22.88
CA GLY A 91 12.57 2.70 -21.88
C GLY A 91 12.46 2.11 -20.47
N ALA A 92 11.73 1.00 -20.33
CA ALA A 92 11.56 0.29 -19.08
C ALA A 92 12.89 -0.13 -18.47
N ARG A 93 13.76 -0.75 -19.27
CA ARG A 93 15.09 -1.17 -18.84
C ARG A 93 15.91 0.00 -18.30
N ARG A 94 15.96 1.13 -19.02
CA ARG A 94 16.71 2.32 -18.58
C ARG A 94 16.21 2.86 -17.25
N ALA A 95 14.89 2.96 -17.08
CA ALA A 95 14.30 3.44 -15.83
C ALA A 95 14.53 2.46 -14.66
N LEU A 96 14.42 1.15 -14.88
CA LEU A 96 14.66 0.15 -13.83
C LEU A 96 16.15 0.06 -13.46
N GLU A 97 17.07 0.17 -14.42
CA GLU A 97 18.52 0.23 -14.14
C GLU A 97 18.89 1.50 -13.35
N GLU A 98 18.22 2.61 -13.63
CA GLU A 98 18.38 3.85 -12.87
C GLU A 98 17.88 3.71 -11.43
N SER A 99 16.69 3.12 -11.24
CA SER A 99 16.18 2.80 -9.90
C SER A 99 17.12 1.87 -9.11
N LEU A 100 17.68 0.85 -9.79
CA LEU A 100 18.69 -0.04 -9.22
C LEU A 100 19.96 0.73 -8.82
N ARG A 101 20.45 1.63 -9.68
CA ARG A 101 21.64 2.45 -9.41
C ARG A 101 21.47 3.33 -8.18
N GLN A 102 20.26 3.84 -7.95
CA GLN A 102 19.97 4.70 -6.80
C GLN A 102 19.78 3.92 -5.48
N GLY A 103 19.41 2.64 -5.56
CA GLY A 103 19.40 1.72 -4.41
C GLY A 103 18.28 1.97 -3.39
N ALA A 104 17.43 2.99 -3.58
CA ALA A 104 16.34 3.30 -2.65
C ALA A 104 15.39 2.09 -2.46
N VAL A 105 15.19 1.32 -3.52
CA VAL A 105 14.33 0.14 -3.53
C VAL A 105 14.88 -1.01 -2.68
N GLU A 106 16.20 -1.09 -2.45
CA GLU A 106 16.84 -2.16 -1.68
C GLU A 106 16.47 -2.13 -0.19
N GLY A 107 16.09 -0.96 0.34
CA GLY A 107 15.58 -0.84 1.71
C GLY A 107 14.26 -1.59 1.94
N ARG A 108 13.60 -2.07 0.86
CA ARG A 108 12.39 -2.89 0.92
C ARG A 108 12.54 -4.15 0.09
N ALA A 109 12.81 -5.28 0.76
CA ALA A 109 13.07 -6.58 0.11
C ALA A 109 12.03 -6.98 -0.95
N SER A 110 10.75 -6.70 -0.71
CA SER A 110 9.68 -7.00 -1.67
C SER A 110 9.78 -6.17 -2.95
N LEU A 111 10.15 -4.89 -2.85
CA LEU A 111 10.31 -4.03 -4.01
C LEU A 111 11.59 -4.40 -4.77
N GLY A 112 12.68 -4.74 -4.06
CA GLY A 112 13.92 -5.22 -4.67
C GLY A 112 13.71 -6.49 -5.49
N ALA A 113 12.97 -7.46 -4.95
CA ALA A 113 12.61 -8.68 -5.68
C ALA A 113 11.79 -8.36 -6.96
N LEU A 114 10.84 -7.42 -6.86
CA LEU A 114 10.02 -6.99 -8.00
C LEU A 114 10.87 -6.27 -9.07
N LEU A 115 11.81 -5.41 -8.67
CA LEU A 115 12.75 -4.72 -9.54
C LEU A 115 13.59 -5.72 -10.35
N HIS A 116 14.21 -6.69 -9.69
CA HIS A 116 15.02 -7.71 -10.36
C HIS A 116 14.19 -8.59 -11.30
N ALA A 117 12.99 -8.98 -10.89
CA ALA A 117 12.08 -9.73 -11.74
C ALA A 117 11.69 -8.93 -13.00
N ALA A 118 11.42 -7.63 -12.86
CA ALA A 118 11.12 -6.75 -13.99
C ALA A 118 12.31 -6.60 -14.95
N LEU A 119 13.52 -6.34 -14.42
CA LEU A 119 14.75 -6.32 -15.20
C LEU A 119 14.99 -7.63 -15.98
N GLY A 120 14.68 -8.77 -15.37
CA GLY A 120 14.75 -10.07 -16.03
C GLY A 120 13.82 -10.22 -17.23
N ARG A 121 12.61 -9.61 -17.18
CA ARG A 121 11.63 -9.66 -18.28
C ARG A 121 11.94 -8.70 -19.43
N VAL A 122 12.52 -7.54 -19.13
CA VAL A 122 12.90 -6.53 -20.15
C VAL A 122 14.30 -6.74 -20.72
N ARG A 123 15.03 -7.76 -20.24
CA ARG A 123 16.36 -8.07 -20.76
C ARG A 123 16.24 -8.49 -22.23
N PRO A 124 16.98 -7.85 -23.15
CA PRO A 124 16.97 -8.28 -24.54
C PRO A 124 17.44 -9.73 -24.64
N PRO A 125 16.89 -10.52 -25.58
CA PRO A 125 17.41 -11.87 -25.83
C PRO A 125 18.90 -11.75 -26.11
N THR A 126 19.71 -12.52 -25.38
CA THR A 126 21.15 -12.59 -25.64
C THR A 126 21.30 -12.94 -27.11
N PRO A 127 21.95 -12.10 -27.93
CA PRO A 127 22.13 -12.44 -29.34
C PRO A 127 22.80 -13.81 -29.39
N ALA A 128 22.15 -14.75 -30.07
CA ALA A 128 22.75 -16.06 -30.28
C ALA A 128 24.16 -15.83 -30.82
N PRO A 129 25.18 -16.52 -30.30
CA PRO A 129 26.55 -16.35 -30.77
C PRO A 129 26.50 -16.50 -32.29
N THR A 130 26.78 -15.41 -33.00
CA THR A 130 26.92 -15.45 -34.45
C THR A 130 28.06 -16.42 -34.68
N ALA A 131 27.73 -17.60 -35.20
CA ALA A 131 28.72 -18.60 -35.52
C ALA A 131 29.78 -17.89 -36.37
N THR A 132 30.98 -17.74 -35.81
CA THR A 132 32.15 -17.32 -36.57
C THR A 132 32.17 -18.23 -37.80
N PRO A 133 32.17 -17.69 -39.03
CA PRO A 133 32.19 -18.54 -40.21
C PRO A 133 33.40 -19.47 -40.08
N VAL A 134 33.12 -20.75 -39.84
CA VAL A 134 34.14 -21.78 -39.73
C VAL A 134 34.81 -21.82 -41.09
N PRO A 135 36.14 -21.57 -41.19
CA PRO A 135 36.84 -21.77 -42.46
C PRO A 135 36.63 -23.22 -42.89
N ALA A 136 36.20 -23.41 -44.14
CA ALA A 136 35.80 -24.69 -44.70
C ALA A 136 36.87 -25.77 -44.43
N GLN A 137 36.58 -26.66 -43.49
CA GLN A 137 37.43 -27.81 -43.19
C GLN A 137 36.95 -28.99 -44.07
N PRO A 138 37.82 -29.63 -44.87
CA PRO A 138 37.46 -30.82 -45.62
C PRO A 138 37.00 -31.93 -44.68
N GLY A 139 35.81 -32.47 -44.94
CA GLY A 139 35.13 -33.40 -44.03
C GLY A 139 35.84 -34.75 -43.89
N PRO A 140 35.85 -35.32 -42.68
CA PRO A 140 35.99 -36.75 -42.47
C PRO A 140 34.63 -37.42 -42.25
N SER A 141 34.58 -38.65 -42.74
CA SER A 141 33.44 -39.55 -42.90
C SER A 141 32.59 -39.80 -41.65
N SER A 142 31.29 -39.95 -41.89
CA SER A 142 30.33 -40.60 -40.99
C SER A 142 30.70 -42.05 -40.77
N ASP A 143 31.16 -42.39 -39.56
CA ASP A 143 30.99 -43.71 -38.95
C ASP A 143 31.34 -43.60 -37.46
N ALA A 144 30.34 -43.41 -36.59
CA ALA A 144 30.36 -43.84 -35.19
C ALA A 144 28.99 -43.59 -34.55
N LEU A 145 28.17 -44.65 -34.57
CA LEU A 145 26.95 -44.84 -33.81
C LEU A 145 27.29 -45.18 -32.34
N VAL A 146 26.43 -44.71 -31.42
CA VAL A 146 25.91 -45.42 -30.21
C VAL A 146 26.59 -45.23 -28.84
N ALA A 147 25.68 -45.17 -27.83
CA ALA A 147 25.84 -45.28 -26.37
C ALA A 147 26.07 -43.93 -25.64
N ALA A 148 25.44 -43.59 -24.51
CA ALA A 148 24.62 -44.32 -23.54
C ALA A 148 23.76 -43.30 -22.75
N ALA A 149 22.51 -43.64 -22.45
CA ALA A 149 22.01 -43.95 -21.09
C ALA A 149 21.62 -42.75 -20.19
N THR A 150 20.31 -42.58 -20.10
CA THR A 150 19.47 -42.26 -18.93
C THR A 150 20.14 -42.31 -17.55
N ALA A 151 19.91 -41.25 -16.75
CA ALA A 151 19.89 -41.36 -15.29
C ALA A 151 18.90 -40.34 -14.67
N THR A 152 17.83 -40.88 -14.08
CA THR A 152 16.88 -40.22 -13.17
C THR A 152 17.22 -40.61 -11.72
N PRO A 153 17.05 -39.70 -10.75
CA PRO A 153 16.60 -40.07 -9.39
C PRO A 153 15.37 -39.19 -9.02
N SER A 154 14.20 -39.65 -8.57
CA SER A 154 13.74 -40.68 -7.63
C SER A 154 14.02 -40.41 -6.13
N VAL A 155 13.00 -39.79 -5.50
CA VAL A 155 12.41 -39.97 -4.16
C VAL A 155 13.24 -39.67 -2.90
N SER A 156 12.69 -38.81 -2.03
CA SER A 156 12.58 -39.08 -0.59
C SER A 156 11.43 -38.30 0.06
N GLU A 157 10.47 -39.10 0.51
CA GLU A 157 9.30 -38.87 1.35
C GLU A 157 9.72 -39.00 2.82
N THR A 158 9.33 -38.10 3.73
CA THR A 158 9.24 -38.41 5.18
C THR A 158 8.32 -37.45 5.96
N ALA A 159 7.19 -38.00 6.40
CA ALA A 159 6.50 -37.88 7.70
C ALA A 159 6.11 -36.52 8.36
N SER A 160 4.80 -36.37 8.59
CA SER A 160 4.16 -35.74 9.77
C SER A 160 3.96 -36.80 10.90
N PRO A 161 3.30 -36.57 12.08
CA PRO A 161 3.03 -35.40 12.95
C PRO A 161 3.50 -35.68 14.43
N PRO A 162 3.10 -34.93 15.49
CA PRO A 162 1.81 -35.20 16.17
C PRO A 162 1.09 -33.98 16.80
N GLU A 163 -0.20 -34.21 17.08
CA GLU A 163 -1.12 -33.46 17.93
C GLU A 163 -0.72 -33.50 19.42
N GLY A 164 -1.19 -32.54 20.23
CA GLY A 164 -1.33 -32.77 21.67
C GLY A 164 -1.40 -31.54 22.59
N GLY A 165 -2.56 -31.37 23.24
CA GLY A 165 -2.74 -30.62 24.51
C GLY A 165 -3.32 -29.22 24.33
N GLY A 166 -4.45 -28.83 24.89
CA GLY A 166 -5.35 -29.39 25.90
C GLY A 166 -6.22 -28.22 26.41
N PRO A 167 -7.47 -28.44 26.86
CA PRO A 167 -8.37 -27.37 27.26
C PRO A 167 -8.09 -26.91 28.70
N VAL A 168 -8.11 -25.60 28.94
CA VAL A 168 -7.95 -24.99 30.27
C VAL A 168 -9.24 -24.22 30.63
N PRO A 169 -9.70 -24.28 31.89
CA PRO A 169 -11.13 -24.30 32.23
C PRO A 169 -11.78 -22.93 32.47
N LEU A 170 -13.11 -22.93 32.35
CA LEU A 170 -14.02 -21.89 32.85
C LEU A 170 -13.94 -21.74 34.37
N ALA A 171 -14.02 -20.50 34.84
CA ALA A 171 -14.48 -20.15 36.19
C ALA A 171 -15.27 -18.83 36.16
N PRO A 172 -16.19 -18.61 37.12
CA PRO A 172 -17.46 -17.91 36.87
C PRO A 172 -17.57 -16.49 37.46
N ALA A 173 -18.57 -15.77 36.92
CA ALA A 173 -19.50 -14.81 37.54
C ALA A 173 -18.96 -13.67 38.45
N SER A 174 -19.31 -12.43 38.09
CA SER A 174 -20.11 -11.57 39.00
C SER A 174 -20.50 -10.20 38.41
N SER A 175 -21.81 -9.94 38.53
CA SER A 175 -22.43 -8.68 38.99
C SER A 175 -22.63 -7.48 38.03
N ARG A 176 -23.92 -7.31 37.68
CA ARG A 176 -24.72 -6.08 37.49
C ARG A 176 -24.06 -4.74 37.83
N PRO A 177 -24.35 -3.69 37.05
CA PRO A 177 -25.36 -2.73 37.51
C PRO A 177 -26.30 -2.27 36.37
N GLU A 178 -27.53 -2.80 36.37
CA GLU A 178 -28.63 -2.40 35.47
C GLU A 178 -29.43 -1.20 36.02
N GLU A 179 -28.96 -0.57 37.10
CA GLU A 179 -29.72 0.42 37.87
C GLU A 179 -29.11 1.83 37.81
N ALA A 180 -28.61 2.23 36.63
CA ALA A 180 -28.15 3.60 36.39
C ALA A 180 -28.57 4.19 35.02
N ALA A 181 -29.20 3.39 34.14
CA ALA A 181 -29.58 3.84 32.80
C ALA A 181 -30.95 4.55 32.75
N ALA A 182 -31.88 4.23 33.66
CA ALA A 182 -33.25 4.76 33.61
C ALA A 182 -33.39 6.21 34.14
N ALA A 183 -32.50 6.68 35.00
CA ALA A 183 -32.60 8.03 35.59
C ALA A 183 -32.03 9.16 34.70
N ARG A 184 -31.31 8.82 33.63
CA ARG A 184 -30.63 9.80 32.76
C ARG A 184 -31.52 10.31 31.61
N PHE A 185 -32.55 9.53 31.24
CA PHE A 185 -33.44 9.87 30.13
C PHE A 185 -34.49 10.94 30.50
N GLU A 186 -35.00 10.92 31.73
CA GLU A 186 -36.04 11.88 32.17
C GLU A 186 -35.51 13.30 32.35
N ARG A 187 -34.20 13.46 32.62
CA ARG A 187 -33.57 14.77 32.83
C ARG A 187 -33.34 15.55 31.53
N LEU A 188 -33.32 14.88 30.38
CA LEU A 188 -33.20 15.51 29.06
C LEU A 188 -34.55 15.96 28.47
N ARG A 189 -35.66 15.38 28.94
CA ARG A 189 -37.00 15.71 28.44
C ARG A 189 -37.55 17.04 28.98
N ALA A 190 -37.03 17.51 30.12
CA ALA A 190 -37.51 18.72 30.78
C ALA A 190 -36.86 20.03 30.29
N SER A 191 -35.92 19.99 29.34
CA SER A 191 -35.10 21.16 28.97
C SER A 191 -35.29 21.68 27.54
N ALA A 192 -36.45 21.43 26.91
CA ALA A 192 -36.74 21.93 25.56
C ALA A 192 -38.14 22.54 25.48
N VAL A 193 -38.28 23.77 25.96
CA VAL A 193 -39.34 24.68 25.52
C VAL A 193 -38.66 25.99 25.11
N ALA A 194 -38.37 26.11 23.82
CA ALA A 194 -38.02 27.36 23.16
C ALA A 194 -39.16 27.73 22.19
N PRO A 195 -39.50 29.03 22.04
CA PRO A 195 -40.65 29.47 21.24
C PRO A 195 -40.43 29.27 19.73
N PRO A 196 -41.52 29.16 18.95
CA PRO A 196 -41.43 28.86 17.52
C PRO A 196 -40.89 30.04 16.71
N VAL A 197 -39.78 29.79 16.00
CA VAL A 197 -39.27 30.67 14.93
C VAL A 197 -39.99 30.30 13.64
N ALA A 198 -40.61 31.28 12.98
CA ALA A 198 -41.28 31.08 11.70
C ALA A 198 -40.27 30.70 10.61
N TRP A 199 -40.33 29.46 10.10
CA TRP A 199 -39.50 29.00 9.00
C TRP A 199 -40.22 29.19 7.67
N LYS A 200 -39.54 29.81 6.69
CA LYS A 200 -39.93 29.75 5.28
C LYS A 200 -39.90 28.29 4.84
N VAL A 201 -41.05 27.81 4.36
CA VAL A 201 -41.17 26.46 3.78
C VAL A 201 -40.34 26.40 2.51
N THR A 202 -39.17 25.76 2.63
CA THR A 202 -38.39 25.32 1.47
C THR A 202 -38.96 23.97 1.05
N PRO A 203 -39.23 23.73 -0.24
CA PRO A 203 -39.78 22.44 -0.68
C PRO A 203 -38.85 21.29 -0.22
N PRO A 204 -39.41 20.14 0.19
CA PRO A 204 -38.62 19.01 0.63
C PRO A 204 -37.67 18.58 -0.48
N PRO A 205 -36.39 18.26 -0.17
CA PRO A 205 -35.49 17.70 -1.15
C PRO A 205 -36.12 16.44 -1.74
N VAL A 206 -36.21 16.37 -3.06
CA VAL A 206 -36.58 15.15 -3.78
C VAL A 206 -35.61 14.08 -3.34
N HIS A 207 -36.11 13.08 -2.60
CA HIS A 207 -35.30 11.96 -2.16
C HIS A 207 -35.01 11.10 -3.38
N VAL A 208 -33.90 11.38 -4.06
CA VAL A 208 -33.36 10.48 -5.07
C VAL A 208 -32.87 9.25 -4.30
N PRO A 209 -33.41 8.05 -4.55
CA PRO A 209 -32.88 6.85 -3.95
C PRO A 209 -31.41 6.71 -4.39
N PRO A 210 -30.48 6.41 -3.47
CA PRO A 210 -29.08 6.22 -3.82
C PRO A 210 -28.99 5.16 -4.92
N ALA A 211 -28.18 5.44 -5.94
CA ALA A 211 -27.91 4.46 -7.00
C ALA A 211 -27.53 3.11 -6.38
N PRO A 212 -27.97 1.98 -6.94
CA PRO A 212 -27.59 0.67 -6.42
C PRO A 212 -26.07 0.62 -6.33
N GLY A 213 -25.56 0.42 -5.12
CA GLY A 213 -24.14 0.36 -4.86
C GLY A 213 -23.49 -0.77 -5.67
N PRO A 214 -22.17 -0.71 -5.89
CA PRO A 214 -21.45 -1.83 -6.47
C PRO A 214 -21.69 -3.11 -5.65
N PRO A 215 -21.64 -4.31 -6.26
CA PRO A 215 -21.88 -5.55 -5.54
C PRO A 215 -20.95 -5.66 -4.33
N ALA A 216 -21.38 -6.36 -3.27
CA ALA A 216 -20.72 -6.32 -1.95
C ALA A 216 -19.20 -6.59 -1.97
N ALA A 217 -18.72 -7.47 -2.86
CA ALA A 217 -17.30 -7.75 -3.04
C ALA A 217 -16.51 -6.56 -3.63
N ASP A 218 -17.13 -5.79 -4.54
CA ASP A 218 -16.50 -4.62 -5.16
C ASP A 218 -16.48 -3.43 -4.20
N GLY A 219 -17.48 -3.28 -3.34
CA GLY A 219 -17.52 -2.22 -2.32
C GLY A 219 -16.41 -2.37 -1.28
N LEU A 220 -16.14 -3.59 -0.79
CA LEU A 220 -15.08 -3.84 0.19
C LEU A 220 -13.70 -3.52 -0.41
N ARG A 221 -13.46 -3.99 -1.64
CA ARG A 221 -12.21 -3.74 -2.37
C ARG A 221 -12.01 -2.25 -2.64
N THR A 222 -13.05 -1.57 -3.13
CA THR A 222 -13.02 -0.13 -3.41
C THR A 222 -12.74 0.67 -2.14
N GLY A 223 -13.45 0.36 -1.05
CA GLY A 223 -13.26 0.99 0.24
C GLY A 223 -11.85 0.78 0.82
N PHE A 224 -11.32 -0.43 0.70
CA PHE A 224 -9.94 -0.74 1.07
C PHE A 224 -8.94 0.12 0.29
N PHE A 225 -9.02 0.15 -1.05
CA PHE A 225 -8.10 0.96 -1.84
C PHE A 225 -8.26 2.46 -1.59
N ALA A 226 -9.47 2.95 -1.39
CA ALA A 226 -9.73 4.35 -1.03
C ALA A 226 -9.10 4.72 0.33
N LEU A 227 -9.21 3.85 1.34
CA LEU A 227 -8.60 4.04 2.66
C LEU A 227 -7.09 4.23 2.56
N PHE A 228 -6.40 3.30 1.89
CA PHE A 228 -4.95 3.35 1.75
C PHE A 228 -4.46 4.41 0.75
N ALA A 229 -5.35 4.91 -0.12
CA ALA A 229 -5.08 6.08 -0.96
C ALA A 229 -5.32 7.43 -0.24
N GLY A 230 -5.72 7.43 1.04
CA GLY A 230 -6.04 8.65 1.78
C GLY A 230 -7.34 9.33 1.36
N ARG A 231 -8.21 8.64 0.61
CA ARG A 231 -9.54 9.10 0.18
C ARG A 231 -10.58 8.63 1.21
N TYR A 232 -10.48 9.16 2.44
CA TYR A 232 -11.22 8.62 3.59
C TYR A 232 -12.74 8.75 3.46
N GLU A 233 -13.25 9.79 2.81
CA GLU A 233 -14.70 9.97 2.60
C GLU A 233 -15.26 8.97 1.59
N GLU A 234 -14.52 8.69 0.53
CA GLU A 234 -14.89 7.67 -0.44
C GLU A 234 -14.80 6.27 0.18
N ALA A 235 -13.78 6.03 1.02
CA ALA A 235 -13.67 4.80 1.79
C ALA A 235 -14.86 4.64 2.74
N GLU A 236 -15.24 5.69 3.47
CA GLU A 236 -16.42 5.68 4.33
C GLU A 236 -17.69 5.38 3.53
N ALA A 237 -17.93 6.06 2.41
CA ALA A 237 -19.11 5.83 1.59
C ALA A 237 -19.19 4.38 1.07
N ALA A 238 -18.08 3.84 0.57
CA ALA A 238 -18.01 2.47 0.06
C ALA A 238 -18.18 1.41 1.16
N LEU A 239 -17.64 1.65 2.36
CA LEU A 239 -17.64 0.68 3.47
C LEU A 239 -18.91 0.76 4.33
N ALA A 240 -19.49 1.96 4.49
CA ALA A 240 -20.73 2.15 5.23
C ALA A 240 -21.91 1.41 4.61
N ALA A 241 -21.95 1.32 3.28
CA ALA A 241 -22.95 0.53 2.55
C ALA A 241 -22.89 -0.98 2.89
N LEU A 242 -21.75 -1.47 3.37
CA LEU A 242 -21.50 -2.89 3.69
C LEU A 242 -21.44 -3.18 5.20
N GLY A 243 -21.44 -2.13 6.03
CA GLY A 243 -21.20 -2.26 7.47
C GLY A 243 -22.18 -3.18 8.17
N GLY A 244 -23.43 -3.28 7.70
CA GLY A 244 -24.41 -4.22 8.27
C GLY A 244 -24.05 -5.70 8.11
N GLU A 245 -23.32 -6.06 7.06
CA GLU A 245 -23.22 -7.44 6.56
C GLU A 245 -21.83 -8.06 6.75
N SER A 246 -20.78 -7.25 6.86
CA SER A 246 -19.39 -7.73 6.97
C SER A 246 -18.66 -7.11 8.17
N PRO A 247 -18.14 -7.94 9.10
CA PRO A 247 -17.31 -7.44 10.19
C PRO A 247 -16.00 -6.83 9.66
N GLU A 248 -15.44 -7.34 8.54
CA GLU A 248 -14.30 -6.72 7.86
C GLU A 248 -14.62 -5.31 7.36
N ALA A 249 -15.78 -5.11 6.73
CA ALA A 249 -16.19 -3.80 6.25
C ALA A 249 -16.28 -2.78 7.40
N ARG A 250 -16.86 -3.17 8.55
CA ARG A 250 -16.87 -2.34 9.77
C ARG A 250 -15.48 -2.02 10.28
N GLY A 251 -14.59 -3.01 10.26
CA GLY A 251 -13.19 -2.85 10.66
C GLY A 251 -12.45 -1.82 9.81
N LEU A 252 -12.63 -1.89 8.48
CA LEU A 252 -12.07 -0.93 7.54
C LEU A 252 -12.73 0.46 7.66
N LEU A 253 -14.04 0.52 7.91
CA LEU A 253 -14.78 1.76 8.13
C LEU A 253 -14.26 2.50 9.37
N ALA A 254 -14.04 1.77 10.46
CA ALA A 254 -13.43 2.32 11.67
C ALA A 254 -12.04 2.92 11.41
N LEU A 255 -11.22 2.25 10.59
CA LEU A 255 -9.91 2.76 10.18
C LEU A 255 -10.04 4.04 9.32
N ALA A 256 -11.00 4.09 8.40
CA ALA A 256 -11.27 5.26 7.57
C ALA A 256 -11.71 6.46 8.43
N LEU A 257 -12.66 6.26 9.34
CA LEU A 257 -13.15 7.30 10.26
C LEU A 257 -12.02 7.84 11.16
N ALA A 258 -11.23 6.96 11.78
CA ALA A 258 -10.11 7.39 12.61
C ALA A 258 -9.04 8.16 11.81
N SER A 259 -8.79 7.75 10.57
CA SER A 259 -7.86 8.44 9.68
C SER A 259 -8.39 9.80 9.22
N ARG A 260 -9.70 9.91 8.94
CA ARG A 260 -10.38 11.19 8.64
C ARG A 260 -10.31 12.15 9.83
N TYR A 261 -10.57 11.66 11.05
CA TYR A 261 -10.44 12.44 12.27
C TYR A 261 -9.05 13.04 12.44
N LEU A 262 -8.00 12.24 12.22
CA LEU A 262 -6.61 12.69 12.27
C LEU A 262 -6.28 13.69 11.16
N ALA A 263 -6.73 13.43 9.93
CA ALA A 263 -6.51 14.31 8.78
C ALA A 263 -7.22 15.67 8.94
N GLY A 264 -8.40 15.68 9.57
CA GLY A 264 -9.17 16.89 9.91
C GLY A 264 -8.61 17.67 11.10
N GLY A 265 -7.47 17.28 11.66
CA GLY A 265 -6.84 17.96 12.80
C GLY A 265 -7.60 17.76 14.11
N GLU A 266 -8.22 16.59 14.29
CA GLU A 266 -8.86 16.15 15.55
C GLU A 266 -10.08 16.99 15.99
N ARG A 267 -10.70 17.73 15.05
CA ARG A 267 -11.75 18.71 15.33
C ARG A 267 -13.12 18.11 15.65
N GLU A 268 -13.40 16.91 15.14
CA GLU A 268 -14.74 16.30 15.18
C GLU A 268 -14.73 15.04 16.06
N PRO A 269 -14.93 15.17 17.39
CA PRO A 269 -14.85 14.04 18.32
C PRO A 269 -15.91 12.96 18.06
N GLU A 270 -17.03 13.33 17.43
CA GLU A 270 -18.10 12.41 17.03
C GLU A 270 -17.62 11.37 16.01
N ILE A 271 -16.75 11.76 15.07
CA ILE A 271 -16.12 10.81 14.12
C ILE A 271 -15.32 9.76 14.87
N LEU A 272 -14.51 10.18 15.85
CA LEU A 272 -13.69 9.25 16.64
C LEU A 272 -14.55 8.31 17.49
N ALA A 273 -15.64 8.81 18.07
CA ALA A 273 -16.57 7.98 18.83
C ALA A 273 -17.17 6.89 17.94
N ARG A 274 -17.67 7.26 16.75
CA ARG A 274 -18.18 6.31 15.76
C ARG A 274 -17.10 5.32 15.30
N ALA A 275 -15.88 5.78 15.06
CA ALA A 275 -14.76 4.92 14.68
C ALA A 275 -14.49 3.82 15.73
N ARG A 276 -14.54 4.17 17.01
CA ARG A 276 -14.36 3.22 18.12
C ARG A 276 -15.50 2.22 18.22
N GLU A 277 -16.73 2.69 18.04
CA GLU A 277 -17.91 1.82 18.03
C GLU A 277 -17.83 0.79 16.90
N GLU A 278 -17.56 1.22 15.67
CA GLU A 278 -17.41 0.32 14.51
C GLU A 278 -16.27 -0.68 14.72
N MET A 279 -15.14 -0.25 15.30
CA MET A 279 -14.03 -1.15 15.62
C MET A 279 -14.42 -2.21 16.66
N LEU A 280 -15.18 -1.81 17.69
CA LEU A 280 -15.67 -2.73 18.72
C LEU A 280 -16.62 -3.76 18.11
N GLN A 281 -17.56 -3.33 17.26
CA GLN A 281 -18.49 -4.22 16.57
C GLN A 281 -17.77 -5.14 15.58
N ALA A 282 -16.78 -4.65 14.84
CA ALA A 282 -15.94 -5.45 13.95
C ALA A 282 -15.22 -6.57 14.71
N ARG A 283 -14.61 -6.26 15.87
CA ARG A 283 -13.94 -7.25 16.72
C ARG A 283 -14.92 -8.29 17.27
N ALA A 284 -16.08 -7.84 17.73
CA ALA A 284 -17.14 -8.75 18.21
C ALA A 284 -17.61 -9.70 17.10
N GLY A 285 -17.64 -9.25 15.85
CA GLY A 285 -17.94 -10.05 14.68
C GLY A 285 -16.77 -10.87 14.12
N GLY A 286 -15.59 -10.85 14.74
CA GLY A 286 -14.44 -11.64 14.31
C GLY A 286 -13.70 -11.11 13.08
N ALA A 287 -13.78 -9.81 12.81
CA ALA A 287 -13.14 -9.17 11.66
C ALA A 287 -11.63 -9.47 11.57
N ARG A 288 -11.17 -9.84 10.39
CA ARG A 288 -9.72 -9.91 10.08
C ARG A 288 -9.21 -8.53 9.66
N LEU A 289 -8.64 -7.81 10.60
CA LEU A 289 -8.09 -6.46 10.37
C LEU A 289 -6.69 -6.54 9.71
N PRO A 290 -6.27 -5.47 9.00
CA PRO A 290 -4.87 -5.28 8.61
C PRO A 290 -3.93 -5.42 9.80
N ARG A 291 -2.71 -5.93 9.58
CA ARG A 291 -1.77 -6.16 10.69
C ARG A 291 -1.41 -4.83 11.33
N ALA A 292 -1.20 -4.82 12.64
CA ALA A 292 -0.86 -3.60 13.39
C ALA A 292 0.33 -2.83 12.78
N ARG A 293 1.32 -3.53 12.24
CA ARG A 293 2.50 -2.93 11.58
C ARG A 293 2.16 -2.17 10.28
N ASP A 294 1.04 -2.50 9.64
CA ASP A 294 0.57 -1.87 8.40
C ASP A 294 -0.26 -0.60 8.69
N LEU A 295 -0.49 -0.29 9.97
CA LEU A 295 -1.29 0.84 10.43
C LEU A 295 -0.44 1.89 11.14
N SER A 296 -0.79 3.16 10.90
CA SER A 296 -0.19 4.28 11.61
C SER A 296 -0.26 4.08 13.13
N PRO A 297 0.84 4.33 13.88
CA PRO A 297 0.84 4.24 15.35
C PRO A 297 -0.25 5.08 16.02
N ARG A 298 -0.63 6.23 15.44
CA ARG A 298 -1.72 7.07 15.98
C ARG A 298 -3.08 6.42 15.81
N VAL A 299 -3.38 5.88 14.63
CA VAL A 299 -4.63 5.16 14.37
C VAL A 299 -4.76 3.97 15.33
N ARG A 300 -3.68 3.21 15.52
CA ARG A 300 -3.63 2.09 16.47
C ARG A 300 -3.97 2.53 17.89
N ARG A 301 -3.36 3.61 18.38
CA ARG A 301 -3.66 4.16 19.70
C ARG A 301 -5.11 4.63 19.83
N LEU A 302 -5.64 5.30 18.82
CA LEU A 302 -7.02 5.81 18.85
C LEU A 302 -8.07 4.70 18.93
N LEU A 303 -7.80 3.56 18.26
CA LEU A 303 -8.70 2.42 18.15
C LEU A 303 -8.36 1.25 19.09
N GLY A 304 -7.34 1.40 19.95
CA GLY A 304 -6.90 0.35 20.87
C GLY A 304 -6.46 -0.93 20.15
N ILE A 305 -5.77 -0.82 19.02
CA ILE A 305 -5.17 -1.95 18.29
C ILE A 305 -3.75 -2.14 18.81
N SER A 306 -3.48 -3.31 19.39
CA SER A 306 -2.16 -3.71 19.89
C SER A 306 -1.29 -4.27 18.76
#